data_AF-A0A3C0EJ94-F1
#
_entry.id   AF-A0A3C0EJ94-F1
#
_cell.length_a   1.000
_cell.length_b   1.000
_cell.length_c   1.000
_cell.angle_alpha   90.00
_cell.angle_beta   90.00
_cell.angle_gamma   90.00
#
_symmetry.space_group_name_H-M   'P 1'
#
loop_
_entity.id
_entity.type
_entity.pdbx_description
1 polymer ?
#
loop_
_entity_poly.entity_id
_entity_poly.type
_entity_poly.pdbx_seq_one_letter_code
_entity_poly.pdbx_strand_id
1 'polypeptide(L)'
;MGCLYPKADNTSAYWSNIRDGVDAITEIPTDTHWNPADYFDDDKTAPDMTYAKTGGFINKQAFDPLHYGISPNNIEATDTTQLLGMMACEQALLDAGYCTDKSGKDGKAFDRDRASVIMGVTGTLELVIPLGARLSHPLWKKALADAGVDNETAKDVVARMSEGYVPWQENSFPGLLGNVAAGRIANRFDLGGTNCVVDAACASSLSAMHMGIMELYTNRADMVITGGLDTFNDIFMYMCFSKTPAMSPSGHAKPFSKAADGTILGEGLGITVLKRLDDAQRDGDKIYAVLKAIG
;
A
#
# COMPACT_ATOMS: atom_id res chain seq x y z
N MET A 1 -9.36 9.89 11.14
CA MET A 1 -8.25 8.94 10.90
C MET A 1 -8.83 7.65 10.34
N GLY A 2 -8.16 7.02 9.39
CA GLY A 2 -8.57 5.73 8.82
C GLY A 2 -7.35 4.84 8.64
N CYS A 3 -7.51 3.53 8.79
CA CYS A 3 -6.39 2.61 8.63
C CYS A 3 -6.78 1.16 8.34
N LEU A 4 -5.87 0.46 7.68
CA LEU A 4 -5.85 -0.99 7.51
C LEU A 4 -4.46 -1.47 7.91
N TYR A 5 -4.40 -2.32 8.94
CA TYR A 5 -3.16 -2.90 9.46
C TYR A 5 -3.36 -4.40 9.72
N PRO A 6 -2.28 -5.17 9.91
CA PRO A 6 -2.38 -6.58 10.27
C PRO A 6 -3.28 -6.79 11.49
N LYS A 7 -4.26 -7.69 11.34
CA LYS A 7 -5.33 -7.97 12.33
C LYS A 7 -6.20 -6.75 12.71
N ALA A 8 -6.26 -5.69 11.90
CA ALA A 8 -7.04 -4.49 12.20
C ALA A 8 -7.54 -3.75 10.96
N ASP A 9 -8.85 -3.80 10.71
CA ASP A 9 -9.48 -3.18 9.53
C ASP A 9 -9.95 -1.73 9.76
N ASN A 10 -9.67 -1.17 10.94
CA ASN A 10 -9.97 0.22 11.31
C ASN A 10 -9.21 0.64 12.57
N THR A 11 -9.31 1.93 12.92
CA THR A 11 -8.60 2.54 14.05
C THR A 11 -9.00 1.96 15.42
N SER A 12 -10.24 1.51 15.59
CA SER A 12 -10.73 0.92 16.84
C SER A 12 -10.16 -0.49 17.05
N ALA A 13 -10.13 -1.30 16.00
CA ALA A 13 -9.48 -2.61 16.01
C ALA A 13 -7.96 -2.46 16.24
N TYR A 14 -7.32 -1.49 15.55
CA TYR A 14 -5.90 -1.23 15.73
C TYR A 14 -5.55 -0.80 17.16
N TRP A 15 -6.36 0.08 17.75
CA TRP A 15 -6.20 0.46 19.16
C TRP A 15 -6.38 -0.73 20.11
N SER A 16 -7.32 -1.64 19.82
CA SER A 16 -7.50 -2.85 20.62
C SER A 16 -6.26 -3.75 20.55
N ASN A 17 -5.66 -3.92 19.36
CA ASN A 17 -4.42 -4.67 19.20
C ASN A 17 -3.27 -4.08 20.03
N ILE A 18 -3.10 -2.75 20.01
CA ILE A 18 -2.08 -2.05 20.82
C ILE A 18 -2.32 -2.26 22.31
N ARG A 19 -3.56 -1.99 22.77
CA ARG A 19 -3.93 -2.08 24.19
C ARG A 19 -3.72 -3.50 24.74
N ASP A 20 -4.05 -4.50 23.93
CA ASP A 20 -4.04 -5.91 24.36
C ASP A 20 -2.70 -6.61 24.06
N GLY A 21 -1.71 -5.90 23.52
CA GLY A 21 -0.37 -6.41 23.27
C GLY A 21 -0.32 -7.50 22.18
N VAL A 22 -1.15 -7.37 21.14
CA VAL A 22 -1.29 -8.37 20.08
C VAL A 22 -0.05 -8.37 19.18
N ASP A 23 0.63 -9.51 19.09
CA ASP A 23 1.57 -9.78 17.99
C ASP A 23 0.78 -10.14 16.72
N ALA A 24 0.88 -9.27 15.72
CA ALA A 24 0.18 -9.42 14.45
C ALA A 24 1.04 -10.06 13.35
N ILE A 25 2.28 -10.46 13.66
CA ILE A 25 3.13 -11.20 12.74
C ILE A 25 2.62 -12.63 12.58
N THR A 26 2.55 -13.10 11.34
CA THR A 26 2.13 -14.45 10.98
C THR A 26 3.10 -15.06 9.98
N GLU A 27 2.93 -16.35 9.69
CA GLU A 27 3.49 -16.95 8.48
C GLU A 27 2.91 -16.27 7.23
N ILE A 28 3.65 -16.31 6.12
CA ILE A 28 3.20 -15.76 4.83
C ILE A 28 1.96 -16.52 4.34
N PRO A 29 0.84 -15.83 4.04
CA PRO A 29 -0.37 -16.48 3.54
C PRO A 29 -0.21 -16.99 2.10
N THR A 30 -0.25 -18.30 1.90
CA THR A 30 -0.03 -18.92 0.57
C THR A 30 -1.19 -18.74 -0.41
N ASP A 31 -2.37 -18.34 0.07
CA ASP A 31 -3.58 -18.17 -0.72
C ASP A 31 -3.69 -16.77 -1.36
N THR A 32 -2.96 -15.79 -0.82
CA THR A 32 -3.03 -14.38 -1.23
C THR A 32 -1.67 -13.81 -1.61
N HIS A 33 -0.57 -14.39 -1.12
CA HIS A 33 0.80 -13.91 -1.37
C HIS A 33 1.58 -14.96 -2.16
N TRP A 34 2.80 -15.28 -1.72
CA TRP A 34 3.68 -16.25 -2.34
C TRP A 34 3.88 -17.45 -1.42
N ASN A 35 4.27 -18.59 -1.98
CA ASN A 35 4.48 -19.81 -1.23
C ASN A 35 5.91 -19.87 -0.67
N PRO A 36 6.11 -19.87 0.66
CA PRO A 36 7.45 -19.93 1.24
C PRO A 36 8.25 -21.17 0.84
N ALA A 37 7.58 -22.29 0.59
CA ALA A 37 8.25 -23.53 0.21
C ALA A 37 9.02 -23.43 -1.12
N ASP A 38 8.68 -22.46 -1.98
CA ASP A 38 9.32 -22.28 -3.28
C ASP A 38 10.61 -21.43 -3.19
N TYR A 39 10.78 -20.65 -2.12
CA TYR A 39 11.86 -19.66 -2.00
C TYR A 39 12.62 -19.68 -0.67
N PHE A 40 12.22 -20.51 0.30
CA PHE A 40 12.86 -20.56 1.61
C PHE A 40 14.13 -21.42 1.61
N ASP A 41 15.22 -20.87 2.16
CA ASP A 41 16.43 -21.63 2.50
C ASP A 41 17.02 -21.10 3.82
N ASP A 42 17.45 -22.01 4.69
CA ASP A 42 18.14 -21.67 5.95
C ASP A 42 19.55 -21.10 5.68
N ASP A 43 20.17 -21.47 4.55
CA ASP A 43 21.41 -20.85 4.08
C ASP A 43 21.11 -19.46 3.50
N LYS A 44 21.44 -18.44 4.29
CA LYS A 44 21.28 -17.02 3.90
C LYS A 44 22.07 -16.64 2.64
N THR A 45 23.04 -17.45 2.24
CA THR A 45 23.85 -17.25 1.05
C THR A 45 23.36 -18.02 -0.17
N ALA A 46 22.34 -18.88 -0.01
CA ALA A 46 21.74 -19.62 -1.11
C ALA A 46 21.28 -18.65 -2.22
N PRO A 47 21.66 -18.90 -3.48
CA PRO A 47 21.29 -18.03 -4.59
C PRO A 47 19.77 -18.04 -4.76
N ASP A 48 19.18 -16.87 -4.99
CA ASP A 48 17.76 -16.70 -5.29
C ASP A 48 16.76 -17.20 -4.21
N MET A 49 17.24 -17.46 -2.99
CA MET A 49 16.43 -17.84 -1.84
C MET A 49 16.38 -16.75 -0.74
N THR A 50 15.31 -16.78 0.07
CA THR A 50 15.09 -15.97 1.28
C THR A 50 15.12 -16.86 2.53
N TYR A 51 15.61 -16.35 3.65
CA TYR A 51 15.55 -17.05 4.94
C TYR A 51 14.38 -16.57 5.82
N ALA A 52 13.54 -15.67 5.30
CA ALA A 52 12.40 -15.12 6.01
C ALA A 52 11.11 -15.82 5.58
N LYS A 53 10.24 -16.08 6.56
CA LYS A 53 8.98 -16.83 6.40
C LYS A 53 7.77 -16.20 7.08
N THR A 54 7.97 -15.01 7.66
CA THR A 54 6.96 -14.29 8.45
C THR A 54 6.89 -12.83 8.08
N GLY A 55 5.72 -12.23 8.29
CA GLY A 55 5.43 -10.82 8.02
C GLY A 55 4.14 -10.36 8.69
N GLY A 56 3.87 -9.07 8.59
CA GLY A 56 2.57 -8.49 8.89
C GLY A 56 1.74 -8.35 7.62
N PHE A 57 0.56 -8.97 7.58
CA PHE A 57 -0.32 -8.95 6.41
C PHE A 57 -1.68 -8.39 6.78
N ILE A 58 -2.22 -7.50 5.95
CA ILE A 58 -3.59 -7.00 6.12
C ILE A 58 -4.59 -8.11 5.86
N ASN A 59 -5.74 -8.06 6.53
CA ASN A 59 -6.80 -9.01 6.27
C ASN A 59 -7.37 -8.78 4.87
N LYS A 60 -7.88 -9.84 4.25
CA LYS A 60 -8.66 -9.74 3.01
C LYS A 60 -9.84 -8.77 3.21
N GLN A 61 -9.87 -7.71 2.41
CA GLN A 61 -10.91 -6.70 2.46
C GLN A 61 -12.07 -7.03 1.52
N ALA A 62 -13.29 -6.72 1.95
CA ALA A 62 -14.46 -6.71 1.08
C ALA A 62 -14.50 -5.38 0.30
N PHE A 63 -13.78 -5.33 -0.82
CA PHE A 63 -13.72 -4.14 -1.69
C PHE A 63 -14.90 -4.13 -2.66
N ASP A 64 -15.73 -3.08 -2.62
CA ASP A 64 -16.78 -2.83 -3.62
C ASP A 64 -16.23 -1.92 -4.74
N PRO A 65 -15.89 -2.47 -5.92
CA PRO A 65 -15.29 -1.69 -6.99
C PRO A 65 -16.23 -0.61 -7.53
N LEU A 66 -17.54 -0.86 -7.58
CA LEU A 66 -18.52 0.10 -8.10
C LEU A 66 -18.69 1.27 -7.13
N HIS A 67 -18.66 0.98 -5.82
CA HIS A 67 -18.60 2.03 -4.79
C HIS A 67 -17.35 2.89 -4.88
N TYR A 68 -16.26 2.44 -5.51
CA TYR A 68 -15.08 3.28 -5.73
C TYR A 68 -14.89 3.72 -7.18
N GLY A 69 -15.92 3.57 -8.03
CA GLY A 69 -15.86 3.98 -9.44
C GLY A 69 -14.86 3.17 -10.29
N ILE A 70 -14.50 1.98 -9.83
CA ILE A 70 -13.64 1.03 -10.51
C ILE A 70 -14.51 0.01 -11.25
N SER A 71 -14.22 -0.21 -12.53
CA SER A 71 -14.81 -1.32 -13.28
C SER A 71 -14.29 -2.64 -12.70
N PRO A 72 -15.14 -3.66 -12.45
CA PRO A 72 -14.67 -4.97 -11.95
C PRO A 72 -13.56 -5.60 -12.79
N ASN A 73 -13.58 -5.37 -14.12
CA ASN A 73 -12.55 -5.89 -15.04
C ASN A 73 -11.16 -5.27 -14.81
N ASN A 74 -11.10 -4.11 -14.16
CA ASN A 74 -9.86 -3.37 -13.94
C ASN A 74 -9.19 -3.70 -12.60
N ILE A 75 -9.83 -4.50 -11.73
CA ILE A 75 -9.34 -4.78 -10.37
C ILE A 75 -7.98 -5.47 -10.43
N GLU A 76 -7.85 -6.56 -11.20
CA GLU A 76 -6.59 -7.32 -11.29
C GLU A 76 -5.46 -6.50 -11.91
N ALA A 77 -5.79 -5.47 -12.69
CA ALA A 77 -4.84 -4.53 -13.28
C ALA A 77 -4.78 -3.20 -12.50
N THR A 78 -5.16 -3.18 -11.22
CA THR A 78 -5.02 -2.04 -10.33
C THR A 78 -4.38 -2.48 -9.03
N ASP A 79 -3.29 -1.83 -8.64
CA ASP A 79 -2.55 -2.18 -7.44
C ASP A 79 -3.39 -2.03 -6.15
N THR A 80 -3.22 -2.97 -5.25
CA THR A 80 -3.92 -3.11 -3.97
C THR A 80 -3.77 -1.86 -3.10
N THR A 81 -2.58 -1.22 -3.08
CA THR A 81 -2.34 0.05 -2.38
C THR A 81 -3.26 1.15 -2.90
N GLN A 82 -3.53 1.20 -4.21
CA GLN A 82 -4.44 2.18 -4.80
C GLN A 82 -5.90 1.91 -4.42
N LEU A 83 -6.32 0.64 -4.44
CA LEU A 83 -7.69 0.24 -4.12
C LEU A 83 -8.00 0.48 -2.65
N LEU A 84 -7.19 -0.10 -1.76
CA LEU A 84 -7.39 -0.03 -0.32
C LEU A 84 -7.09 1.37 0.24
N GLY A 85 -6.26 2.16 -0.45
CA GLY A 85 -6.05 3.58 -0.11
C GLY A 85 -7.33 4.40 -0.15
N MET A 86 -8.25 4.10 -1.08
CA MET A 86 -9.57 4.75 -1.11
C MET A 86 -10.44 4.36 0.09
N MET A 87 -10.42 3.08 0.50
CA MET A 87 -11.12 2.64 1.71
C MET A 87 -10.59 3.34 2.97
N ALA A 88 -9.27 3.40 3.13
CA ALA A 88 -8.65 4.07 4.27
C ALA A 88 -8.94 5.59 4.28
N CYS A 89 -9.03 6.22 3.11
CA CYS A 89 -9.37 7.64 3.00
C CYS A 89 -10.84 7.88 3.37
N GLU A 90 -11.75 7.03 2.91
CA GLU A 90 -13.16 7.09 3.28
C GLU A 90 -13.34 6.97 4.81
N GLN A 91 -12.70 5.99 5.44
CA GLN A 91 -12.68 5.88 6.90
C GLN A 91 -12.17 7.17 7.56
N ALA A 92 -11.11 7.78 7.01
CA ALA A 92 -10.52 8.99 7.57
C ALA A 92 -11.43 10.21 7.48
N LEU A 93 -12.12 10.40 6.35
CA LEU A 93 -13.09 11.48 6.14
C LEU A 93 -14.32 11.31 7.04
N LEU A 94 -14.88 10.10 7.10
CA LEU A 94 -16.03 9.79 7.96
C LEU A 94 -15.70 9.98 9.44
N ASP A 95 -14.53 9.53 9.90
CA ASP A 95 -14.07 9.75 11.29
C ASP A 95 -13.83 11.23 11.60
N ALA A 96 -13.41 12.03 10.60
CA ALA A 96 -13.30 13.48 10.73
C ALA A 96 -14.68 14.19 10.65
N GLY A 97 -15.74 13.47 10.28
CA GLY A 97 -17.11 13.98 10.17
C GLY A 97 -17.40 14.73 8.88
N TYR A 98 -16.63 14.51 7.81
CA TYR A 98 -16.79 15.16 6.51
C TYR A 98 -17.39 14.21 5.47
N CYS A 99 -18.23 14.75 4.59
CA CYS A 99 -18.94 13.94 3.61
C CYS A 99 -18.01 13.35 2.53
N THR A 100 -18.25 12.10 2.13
CA THR A 100 -17.41 11.44 1.13
C THR A 100 -17.87 11.77 -0.30
N ASP A 101 -19.09 12.25 -0.47
CA ASP A 101 -19.65 12.62 -1.78
C ASP A 101 -20.36 13.98 -1.80
N LYS A 102 -20.86 14.36 -2.98
CA LYS A 102 -21.62 15.61 -3.18
C LYS A 102 -23.03 15.57 -2.60
N SER A 103 -23.54 14.39 -2.24
CA SER A 103 -24.86 14.26 -1.63
C SER A 103 -24.87 14.77 -0.19
N GLY A 104 -23.72 14.72 0.50
CA GLY A 104 -23.55 15.24 1.85
C GLY A 104 -24.33 14.46 2.93
N LYS A 105 -24.78 13.24 2.62
CA LYS A 105 -25.65 12.46 3.52
C LYS A 105 -24.91 11.85 4.71
N ASP A 106 -23.61 11.70 4.61
CA ASP A 106 -22.74 10.96 5.53
C ASP A 106 -21.82 11.85 6.37
N GLY A 107 -21.82 13.17 6.15
CA GLY A 107 -20.98 14.09 6.90
C GLY A 107 -21.18 15.57 6.54
N LYS A 108 -20.40 16.43 7.19
CA LYS A 108 -20.38 17.89 6.96
C LYS A 108 -19.81 18.18 5.57
N ALA A 109 -20.38 19.18 4.89
CA ALA A 109 -19.79 19.74 3.68
C ALA A 109 -18.51 20.51 4.02
N PHE A 110 -17.58 20.56 3.06
CA PHE A 110 -16.33 21.31 3.13
C PHE A 110 -15.94 21.79 1.72
N ASP A 111 -15.00 22.74 1.65
CA ASP A 111 -14.45 23.20 0.39
C ASP A 111 -13.52 22.13 -0.21
N ARG A 112 -14.04 21.42 -1.21
CA ARG A 112 -13.32 20.36 -1.90
C ARG A 112 -12.20 20.87 -2.79
N ASP A 113 -12.32 22.10 -3.32
CA ASP A 113 -11.27 22.72 -4.16
C ASP A 113 -10.03 23.08 -3.33
N ARG A 114 -10.19 23.20 -2.01
CA ARG A 114 -9.12 23.48 -1.04
C ARG A 114 -8.74 22.28 -0.18
N ALA A 115 -9.07 21.07 -0.62
CA ALA A 115 -8.69 19.83 0.03
C ALA A 115 -7.60 19.10 -0.78
N SER A 116 -6.40 18.96 -0.19
CA SER A 116 -5.25 18.30 -0.84
C SER A 116 -5.08 16.85 -0.40
N VAL A 117 -4.48 16.01 -1.24
CA VAL A 117 -4.18 14.60 -1.00
C VAL A 117 -2.69 14.35 -1.20
N ILE A 118 -1.93 14.19 -0.11
CA ILE A 118 -0.48 13.99 -0.18
C ILE A 118 -0.13 12.70 0.55
N MET A 119 0.28 11.67 -0.19
CA MET A 119 0.50 10.33 0.37
C MET A 119 1.97 9.91 0.32
N GLY A 120 2.43 9.24 1.37
CA GLY A 120 3.67 8.47 1.32
C GLY A 120 3.43 7.15 0.63
N VAL A 121 4.07 6.93 -0.52
CA VAL A 121 3.97 5.68 -1.30
C VAL A 121 5.34 5.40 -1.90
N THR A 122 5.82 4.17 -1.77
CA THR A 122 7.11 3.76 -2.34
C THR A 122 7.05 3.68 -3.87
N GLY A 123 8.18 3.93 -4.53
CA GLY A 123 8.22 4.04 -5.99
C GLY A 123 7.91 2.76 -6.77
N THR A 124 8.14 1.58 -6.18
CA THR A 124 7.74 0.29 -6.79
C THR A 124 6.47 -0.23 -6.13
N LEU A 125 5.50 -0.55 -6.98
CA LEU A 125 4.20 -1.12 -6.64
C LEU A 125 4.13 -2.58 -7.10
N GLU A 126 3.16 -3.33 -6.58
CA GLU A 126 3.06 -4.79 -6.70
C GLU A 126 2.95 -5.26 -8.16
N LEU A 127 2.28 -4.48 -9.01
CA LEU A 127 2.04 -4.85 -10.41
C LEU A 127 3.27 -4.73 -11.31
N VAL A 128 4.30 -3.99 -10.91
CA VAL A 128 5.49 -3.78 -11.74
C VAL A 128 6.21 -5.10 -12.02
N ILE A 129 6.32 -5.96 -11.01
CA ILE A 129 7.02 -7.25 -11.09
C ILE A 129 6.30 -8.25 -12.02
N PRO A 130 5.01 -8.61 -11.82
CA PRO A 130 4.33 -9.58 -12.67
C PRO A 130 4.17 -9.09 -14.12
N LEU A 131 3.89 -7.81 -14.33
CA LEU A 131 3.77 -7.24 -15.68
C LEU A 131 5.12 -7.23 -16.41
N GLY A 132 6.21 -6.91 -15.69
CA GLY A 132 7.58 -7.00 -16.22
C GLY A 132 8.00 -8.44 -16.51
N ALA A 133 7.70 -9.39 -15.63
CA ALA A 133 7.97 -10.80 -15.83
C ALA A 133 7.32 -11.32 -17.12
N ARG A 134 6.06 -10.94 -17.39
CA ARG A 134 5.33 -11.31 -18.60
C ARG A 134 5.99 -10.81 -19.91
N LEU A 135 6.79 -9.74 -19.86
CA LEU A 135 7.56 -9.25 -21.02
C LEU A 135 8.79 -10.13 -21.35
N SER A 136 9.17 -11.07 -20.46
CA SER A 136 10.34 -11.95 -20.66
C SER A 136 10.08 -13.12 -21.60
N HIS A 137 8.87 -13.24 -22.16
CA HIS A 137 8.50 -14.32 -23.08
C HIS A 137 9.44 -14.53 -24.28
N PRO A 138 10.13 -13.51 -24.87
CA PRO A 138 11.09 -13.75 -25.93
C PRO A 138 12.33 -14.52 -25.44
N LEU A 139 12.78 -14.24 -24.21
CA LEU A 139 13.92 -14.95 -23.60
C LEU A 139 13.56 -16.41 -23.32
N TRP A 140 12.36 -16.67 -22.79
CA TRP A 140 11.89 -18.04 -22.55
C TRP A 140 11.75 -18.84 -23.84
N LYS A 141 11.16 -18.24 -24.88
CA LYS A 141 11.04 -18.89 -26.22
C LYS A 141 12.41 -19.23 -26.79
N LYS A 142 13.38 -18.33 -26.67
CA LYS A 142 14.76 -18.57 -27.13
C LYS A 142 15.40 -19.70 -26.34
N ALA A 143 15.31 -19.70 -25.01
CA ALA A 143 15.88 -20.74 -24.16
C ALA A 143 15.29 -22.13 -24.47
N LEU A 144 13.97 -22.22 -24.69
CA LEU A 144 13.30 -23.45 -25.07
C LEU A 144 13.75 -23.95 -26.45
N ALA A 145 13.89 -23.05 -27.43
CA ALA A 145 14.40 -23.40 -28.75
C ALA A 145 15.87 -23.88 -28.70
N ASP A 146 16.72 -23.19 -27.93
CA ASP A 146 18.12 -23.57 -27.73
C ASP A 146 18.26 -24.94 -27.03
N ALA A 147 17.28 -25.31 -26.19
CA ALA A 147 17.17 -26.62 -25.56
C ALA A 147 16.55 -27.72 -26.46
N GLY A 148 16.15 -27.38 -27.69
CA GLY A 148 15.55 -28.32 -28.65
C GLY A 148 14.08 -28.68 -28.38
N VAL A 149 13.37 -27.88 -27.58
CA VAL A 149 11.92 -28.04 -27.35
C VAL A 149 11.17 -27.68 -28.63
N ASP A 150 10.22 -28.52 -29.05
CA ASP A 150 9.44 -28.27 -30.26
C ASP A 150 8.52 -27.04 -30.10
N ASN A 151 8.15 -26.43 -31.23
CA ASN A 151 7.41 -25.18 -31.24
C ASN A 151 6.04 -25.23 -30.55
N GLU A 152 5.33 -26.36 -30.60
CA GLU A 152 4.01 -26.46 -30.00
C GLU A 152 4.13 -26.59 -28.48
N THR A 153 5.03 -27.44 -28.00
CA THR A 153 5.36 -27.53 -26.57
C THR A 153 5.89 -26.20 -26.03
N ALA A 154 6.78 -25.52 -26.76
CA ALA A 154 7.32 -24.23 -26.32
C ALA A 154 6.24 -23.14 -26.22
N LYS A 155 5.26 -23.12 -27.13
CA LYS A 155 4.11 -22.21 -27.05
C LYS A 155 3.25 -22.51 -25.83
N ASP A 156 2.93 -23.78 -25.57
CA ASP A 156 2.14 -24.20 -24.41
C ASP A 156 2.82 -23.81 -23.09
N VAL A 157 4.12 -24.10 -22.94
CA VAL A 157 4.92 -23.72 -21.76
C VAL A 157 4.89 -22.22 -21.53
N VAL A 158 5.14 -21.41 -22.57
CA VAL A 158 5.14 -19.95 -22.45
C VAL A 158 3.73 -19.40 -22.13
N ALA A 159 2.68 -20.03 -22.65
CA ALA A 159 1.30 -19.67 -22.33
C ALA A 159 1.02 -19.90 -20.83
N ARG A 160 1.31 -21.10 -20.30
CA ARG A 160 1.14 -21.43 -18.88
C ARG A 160 1.95 -20.53 -17.95
N MET A 161 3.21 -20.22 -18.32
CA MET A 161 4.02 -19.26 -17.57
C MET A 161 3.38 -17.87 -17.55
N SER A 162 2.81 -17.44 -18.68
CA SER A 162 2.15 -16.14 -18.79
C SER A 162 0.83 -16.08 -18.02
N GLU A 163 0.09 -17.20 -17.95
CA GLU A 163 -1.15 -17.34 -17.18
C GLU A 163 -0.93 -17.20 -15.67
N GLY A 164 0.28 -17.47 -15.17
CA GLY A 164 0.66 -17.23 -13.78
C GLY A 164 0.81 -15.74 -13.40
N TYR A 165 0.71 -14.82 -14.35
CA TYR A 165 0.83 -13.37 -14.12
C TYR A 165 -0.40 -12.63 -14.62
N VAL A 166 -0.67 -11.46 -14.03
CA VAL A 166 -1.69 -10.52 -14.52
C VAL A 166 -1.39 -10.15 -15.99
N PRO A 167 -2.39 -10.21 -16.90
CA PRO A 167 -2.19 -9.79 -18.29
C PRO A 167 -2.03 -8.28 -18.41
N TRP A 168 -1.30 -7.86 -19.44
CA TRP A 168 -1.30 -6.47 -19.87
C TRP A 168 -2.69 -6.09 -20.37
N GLN A 169 -3.23 -5.03 -19.79
CA GLN A 169 -4.51 -4.42 -20.10
C GLN A 169 -4.31 -2.92 -20.29
N GLU A 170 -5.31 -2.23 -20.83
CA GLU A 170 -5.29 -0.76 -20.96
C GLU A 170 -5.06 -0.08 -19.59
N ASN A 171 -5.68 -0.62 -18.54
CA ASN A 171 -5.56 -0.09 -17.17
C ASN A 171 -4.28 -0.53 -16.44
N SER A 172 -3.45 -1.41 -17.01
CA SER A 172 -2.21 -1.85 -16.35
C SER A 172 -1.24 -0.70 -16.09
N PHE A 173 -1.13 0.26 -17.02
CA PHE A 173 -0.25 1.41 -16.87
C PHE A 173 -0.67 2.32 -15.70
N PRO A 174 -1.91 2.84 -15.61
CA PRO A 174 -2.32 3.59 -14.42
C PRO A 174 -2.32 2.73 -13.15
N GLY A 175 -2.60 1.43 -13.27
CA GLY A 175 -2.62 0.49 -12.14
C GLY A 175 -1.28 0.27 -11.46
N LEU A 176 -0.15 0.39 -12.17
CA LEU A 176 1.19 0.15 -11.61
C LEU A 176 1.88 1.42 -11.07
N LEU A 177 1.28 2.59 -11.25
CA LEU A 177 1.92 3.87 -10.92
C LEU A 177 1.66 4.32 -9.47
N GLY A 178 2.73 4.58 -8.71
CA GLY A 178 2.63 5.06 -7.32
C GLY A 178 1.80 6.34 -7.16
N ASN A 179 2.00 7.33 -8.04
CA ASN A 179 1.28 8.61 -7.97
C ASN A 179 -0.23 8.48 -8.18
N VAL A 180 -0.69 7.43 -8.85
CA VAL A 180 -2.11 7.17 -9.09
C VAL A 180 -2.84 6.80 -7.80
N ALA A 181 -2.16 6.36 -6.73
CA ALA A 181 -2.77 6.15 -5.43
C ALA A 181 -3.41 7.45 -4.87
N ALA A 182 -2.64 8.55 -4.85
CA ALA A 182 -3.16 9.86 -4.45
C ALA A 182 -4.19 10.40 -5.47
N GLY A 183 -3.94 10.19 -6.77
CA GLY A 183 -4.83 10.64 -7.84
C GLY A 183 -6.21 9.97 -7.81
N ARG A 184 -6.30 8.67 -7.49
CA ARG A 184 -7.57 7.95 -7.35
C ARG A 184 -8.35 8.40 -6.13
N ILE A 185 -7.69 8.64 -5.00
CA ILE A 185 -8.32 9.24 -3.82
C ILE A 185 -8.91 10.61 -4.18
N ALA A 186 -8.10 11.49 -4.79
CA ALA A 186 -8.55 12.82 -5.18
C ALA A 186 -9.73 12.76 -6.18
N ASN A 187 -9.64 11.90 -7.19
CA ASN A 187 -10.71 11.72 -8.16
C ASN A 187 -11.99 11.15 -7.53
N ARG A 188 -11.87 10.13 -6.67
CA ARG A 188 -13.02 9.44 -6.10
C ARG A 188 -13.84 10.34 -5.18
N PHE A 189 -13.16 11.12 -4.34
CA PHE A 189 -13.79 12.03 -3.39
C PHE A 189 -13.85 13.48 -3.90
N ASP A 190 -13.64 13.71 -5.20
CA ASP A 190 -13.74 15.03 -5.86
C ASP A 190 -12.91 16.12 -5.15
N LEU A 191 -11.65 15.84 -4.83
CA LEU A 191 -10.76 16.75 -4.11
C LEU A 191 -9.88 17.53 -5.10
N GLY A 192 -10.03 18.85 -5.13
CA GLY A 192 -9.42 19.74 -6.13
C GLY A 192 -8.08 20.36 -5.73
N GLY A 193 -7.60 20.11 -4.51
CA GLY A 193 -6.30 20.60 -4.05
C GLY A 193 -5.11 19.85 -4.67
N THR A 194 -3.92 20.11 -4.14
CA THR A 194 -2.70 19.40 -4.55
C THR A 194 -2.88 17.90 -4.35
N ASN A 195 -2.59 17.09 -5.37
CA ASN A 195 -2.51 15.64 -5.24
C ASN A 195 -1.14 15.12 -5.71
N CYS A 196 -0.43 14.43 -4.83
CA CYS A 196 0.86 13.85 -5.16
C CYS A 196 1.26 12.74 -4.18
N VAL A 197 2.35 12.04 -4.52
CA VAL A 197 3.00 11.09 -3.63
C VAL A 197 4.42 11.54 -3.30
N VAL A 198 4.88 11.11 -2.13
CA VAL A 198 6.25 11.34 -1.65
C VAL A 198 6.88 9.98 -1.41
N ASP A 199 8.05 9.76 -2.00
CA ASP A 199 8.89 8.61 -1.72
C ASP A 199 10.15 9.07 -0.98
N ALA A 200 10.19 8.75 0.31
CA ALA A 200 11.34 8.88 1.18
C ALA A 200 11.59 7.54 1.90
N ALA A 201 11.38 6.42 1.21
CA ALA A 201 11.42 5.08 1.77
C ALA A 201 10.59 4.97 3.07
N CYS A 202 11.17 4.46 4.16
CA CYS A 202 10.47 4.30 5.45
C CYS A 202 9.96 5.64 6.05
N ALA A 203 10.46 6.79 5.60
CA ALA A 203 10.06 8.11 6.08
C ALA A 203 8.96 8.76 5.21
N SER A 204 8.42 8.06 4.21
CA SER A 204 7.48 8.61 3.22
C SER A 204 6.22 9.21 3.86
N SER A 205 5.63 8.55 4.86
CA SER A 205 4.42 9.04 5.53
C SER A 205 4.62 10.35 6.29
N LEU A 206 5.76 10.49 6.99
CA LEU A 206 6.12 11.72 7.68
C LEU A 206 6.52 12.83 6.70
N SER A 207 7.18 12.48 5.60
CA SER A 207 7.55 13.43 4.55
C SER A 207 6.31 13.98 3.83
N ALA A 208 5.33 13.12 3.54
CA ALA A 208 4.02 13.50 3.03
C ALA A 208 3.27 14.42 4.01
N MET A 209 3.29 14.08 5.31
CA MET A 209 2.70 14.91 6.36
C MET A 209 3.37 16.28 6.44
N HIS A 210 4.70 16.35 6.34
CA HIS A 210 5.44 17.61 6.32
C HIS A 210 5.02 18.50 5.15
N MET A 211 4.94 17.95 3.94
CA MET A 211 4.44 18.68 2.76
C MET A 211 2.99 19.14 2.94
N GLY A 212 2.12 18.32 3.51
CA GLY A 212 0.74 18.68 3.82
C GLY A 212 0.62 19.80 4.84
N ILE A 213 1.46 19.79 5.86
CA ILE A 213 1.55 20.88 6.84
C ILE A 213 1.95 22.19 6.15
N MET A 214 2.87 22.15 5.18
CA MET A 214 3.26 23.35 4.41
C MET A 214 2.11 23.92 3.56
N GLU A 215 1.27 23.07 2.95
CA GLU A 215 0.05 23.50 2.24
C GLU A 215 -0.93 24.25 3.17
N LEU A 216 -1.12 23.74 4.40
CA LEU A 216 -1.96 24.38 5.41
C LEU A 216 -1.37 25.69 5.90
N TYR A 217 -0.07 25.72 6.25
CA TYR A 217 0.60 26.92 6.75
C TYR A 217 0.63 28.06 5.72
N THR A 218 0.75 27.73 4.44
CA THR A 218 0.76 28.71 3.34
C THR A 218 -0.64 29.11 2.87
N ASN A 219 -1.70 28.62 3.52
CA ASN A 219 -3.11 28.82 3.13
C ASN A 219 -3.41 28.40 1.68
N ARG A 220 -2.67 27.42 1.16
CA ARG A 220 -2.92 26.82 -0.16
C ARG A 220 -4.05 25.78 -0.08
N ALA A 221 -4.14 25.06 1.03
CA ALA A 221 -5.23 24.16 1.36
C ALA A 221 -5.87 24.54 2.71
N ASP A 222 -7.12 24.16 2.92
CA ASP A 222 -7.81 24.26 4.22
C ASP A 222 -7.93 22.90 4.91
N MET A 223 -7.82 21.83 4.12
CA MET A 223 -7.78 20.45 4.58
C MET A 223 -6.70 19.70 3.81
N VAL A 224 -5.96 18.84 4.49
CA VAL A 224 -5.02 17.92 3.85
C VAL A 224 -5.27 16.50 4.34
N ILE A 225 -5.53 15.61 3.40
CA ILE A 225 -5.58 14.17 3.60
C ILE A 225 -4.15 13.66 3.37
N THR A 226 -3.52 13.11 4.41
CA THR A 226 -2.13 12.64 4.33
C THR A 226 -1.87 11.42 5.17
N GLY A 227 -0.86 10.63 4.81
CA GLY A 227 -0.64 9.31 5.36
C GLY A 227 0.47 8.54 4.66
N GLY A 228 0.55 7.24 4.94
CA GLY A 228 1.39 6.28 4.23
C GLY A 228 0.58 5.07 3.79
N LEU A 229 0.86 4.55 2.60
CA LEU A 229 0.18 3.40 2.02
C LEU A 229 1.24 2.42 1.50
N ASP A 230 1.21 1.19 2.01
CA ASP A 230 2.10 0.12 1.57
C ASP A 230 1.40 -1.24 1.70
N THR A 231 1.26 -1.95 0.58
CA THR A 231 0.80 -3.35 0.52
C THR A 231 1.82 -4.24 -0.16
N PHE A 232 3.04 -3.75 -0.38
CA PHE A 232 4.01 -4.44 -1.21
C PHE A 232 4.86 -5.40 -0.39
N ASN A 233 4.28 -6.55 -0.06
CA ASN A 233 4.91 -7.61 0.76
C ASN A 233 5.16 -8.90 -0.03
N ASP A 234 5.64 -8.75 -1.27
CA ASP A 234 5.87 -9.84 -2.22
C ASP A 234 7.26 -10.48 -2.07
N ILE A 235 7.51 -11.57 -2.83
CA ILE A 235 8.82 -12.24 -2.81
C ILE A 235 9.97 -11.31 -3.21
N PHE A 236 9.77 -10.35 -4.11
CA PHE A 236 10.80 -9.40 -4.51
C PHE A 236 11.30 -8.59 -3.31
N MET A 237 10.38 -8.09 -2.47
CA MET A 237 10.72 -7.36 -1.25
C MET A 237 11.43 -8.25 -0.22
N TYR A 238 11.00 -9.48 0.00
CA TYR A 238 11.72 -10.41 0.88
C TYR A 238 13.14 -10.70 0.40
N MET A 239 13.35 -10.79 -0.91
CA MET A 239 14.67 -10.97 -1.50
C MET A 239 15.57 -9.75 -1.29
N CYS A 240 15.07 -8.53 -1.51
CA CYS A 240 15.79 -7.28 -1.23
C CYS A 240 16.32 -7.22 0.21
N PHE A 241 15.48 -7.56 1.19
CA PHE A 241 15.85 -7.52 2.61
C PHE A 241 16.66 -8.76 3.06
N SER A 242 16.50 -9.90 2.41
CA SER A 242 17.32 -11.09 2.70
C SER A 242 18.74 -10.96 2.18
N LYS A 243 18.94 -10.34 1.00
CA LYS A 243 20.29 -10.14 0.43
C LYS A 243 21.06 -8.98 1.06
N THR A 244 20.38 -8.07 1.77
CA THR A 244 20.98 -7.02 2.62
C THR A 244 21.09 -7.40 4.11
N PRO A 245 21.12 -8.71 4.39
CA PRO A 245 20.72 -9.39 5.64
C PRO A 245 19.99 -8.55 6.70
N ALA A 246 18.89 -7.90 6.33
CA ALA A 246 18.13 -7.03 7.22
C ALA A 246 17.00 -7.76 7.98
N MET A 247 16.48 -8.87 7.45
CA MET A 247 15.38 -9.63 8.05
C MET A 247 15.78 -10.32 9.36
N SER A 248 14.83 -10.43 10.29
CA SER A 248 14.97 -11.17 11.54
C SER A 248 14.85 -12.69 11.28
N PRO A 249 15.91 -13.49 11.50
CA PRO A 249 15.87 -14.93 11.29
C PRO A 249 14.95 -15.66 12.28
N SER A 250 14.73 -15.08 13.47
CA SER A 250 13.76 -15.63 14.43
C SER A 250 12.31 -15.37 14.04
N GLY A 251 12.05 -14.56 13.00
CA GLY A 251 10.72 -14.29 12.50
C GLY A 251 9.93 -13.21 13.25
N HIS A 252 10.54 -12.51 14.21
CA HIS A 252 9.89 -11.45 14.98
C HIS A 252 10.73 -10.17 15.05
N ALA A 253 10.05 -9.03 14.97
CA ALA A 253 10.65 -7.73 15.27
C ALA A 253 10.70 -7.54 16.80
N LYS A 254 11.88 -7.24 17.34
CA LYS A 254 12.11 -7.13 18.79
C LYS A 254 12.75 -5.78 19.14
N PRO A 255 12.05 -4.66 18.93
CA PRO A 255 12.62 -3.34 19.14
C PRO A 255 13.20 -3.19 20.55
N PHE A 256 14.44 -2.70 20.63
CA PHE A 256 15.19 -2.46 21.88
C PHE A 256 15.52 -3.70 22.73
N SER A 257 15.21 -4.92 22.26
CA SER A 257 15.58 -6.15 22.96
C SER A 257 17.06 -6.50 22.76
N LYS A 258 17.69 -7.08 23.79
CA LYS A 258 19.02 -7.70 23.66
C LYS A 258 19.04 -8.85 22.64
N ALA A 259 17.88 -9.47 22.40
CA ALA A 259 17.71 -10.54 21.44
C ALA A 259 17.25 -10.06 20.05
N ALA A 260 17.32 -8.76 19.77
CA ALA A 260 17.00 -8.20 18.46
C ALA A 260 17.98 -8.71 17.40
N ASP A 261 17.43 -9.25 16.31
CA ASP A 261 18.16 -10.00 15.29
C ASP A 261 17.79 -9.60 13.85
N GLY A 262 17.01 -8.53 13.68
CA GLY A 262 16.64 -7.96 12.39
C GLY A 262 15.26 -7.29 12.40
N THR A 263 14.79 -6.88 11.22
CA THR A 263 13.46 -6.33 10.99
C THR A 263 12.47 -7.38 10.47
N ILE A 264 11.19 -7.06 10.46
CA ILE A 264 10.15 -7.82 9.77
C ILE A 264 9.39 -6.87 8.85
N LEU A 265 9.02 -7.35 7.67
CA LEU A 265 8.21 -6.60 6.71
C LEU A 265 6.74 -6.66 7.11
N GLY A 266 6.02 -5.59 6.82
CA GLY A 266 4.60 -5.53 7.11
C GLY A 266 3.89 -4.57 6.17
N GLU A 267 2.64 -4.89 5.90
CA GLU A 267 1.72 -4.05 5.15
C GLU A 267 1.02 -3.05 6.08
N GLY A 268 0.58 -1.92 5.52
CA GLY A 268 -0.18 -0.94 6.27
C GLY A 268 -0.63 0.24 5.44
N LEU A 269 -1.87 0.65 5.66
CA LEU A 269 -2.43 1.89 5.14
C LEU A 269 -2.89 2.74 6.32
N GLY A 270 -2.34 3.94 6.47
CA GLY A 270 -2.67 4.86 7.56
C GLY A 270 -2.90 6.26 7.02
N ILE A 271 -4.09 6.81 7.21
CA ILE A 271 -4.49 8.13 6.71
C ILE A 271 -5.03 9.02 7.84
N THR A 272 -4.64 10.28 7.79
CA THR A 272 -5.06 11.36 8.69
C THR A 272 -5.65 12.51 7.88
N VAL A 273 -6.58 13.24 8.50
CA VAL A 273 -7.14 14.49 7.98
C VAL A 273 -6.60 15.62 8.85
N LEU A 274 -5.89 16.55 8.24
CA LEU A 274 -5.26 17.69 8.90
C LEU A 274 -5.93 18.99 8.50
N LYS A 275 -6.06 19.90 9.46
CA LYS A 275 -6.51 21.27 9.28
C LYS A 275 -5.70 22.19 10.19
N ARG A 276 -5.71 23.50 9.92
CA ARG A 276 -5.23 24.47 10.90
C ARG A 276 -6.12 24.43 12.14
N LEU A 277 -5.54 24.64 13.32
CA LEU A 277 -6.25 24.53 14.59
C LEU A 277 -7.46 25.46 14.66
N ASP A 278 -7.29 26.71 14.25
CA ASP A 278 -8.36 27.72 14.28
C ASP A 278 -9.53 27.35 13.36
N ASP A 279 -9.24 26.75 12.19
CA ASP A 279 -10.28 26.25 11.28
C ASP A 279 -11.01 25.05 11.86
N ALA A 280 -10.30 24.11 12.46
CA ALA A 280 -10.90 22.94 13.11
C ALA A 280 -11.80 23.37 14.29
N GLN A 281 -11.39 24.37 15.07
CA GLN A 281 -12.18 24.93 16.16
C GLN A 281 -13.43 25.67 15.64
N ARG A 282 -13.27 26.51 14.62
CA ARG A 282 -14.39 27.21 13.96
C ARG A 282 -15.44 26.23 13.44
N ASP A 283 -14.99 25.13 12.83
CA ASP A 283 -15.87 24.16 12.17
C ASP A 283 -16.40 23.08 13.15
N GLY A 284 -16.03 23.17 14.43
CA GLY A 284 -16.47 22.25 15.48
C GLY A 284 -16.02 20.82 15.23
N ASP A 285 -14.77 20.65 14.79
CA ASP A 285 -14.20 19.34 14.47
C ASP A 285 -13.73 18.61 15.71
N LYS A 286 -13.74 17.27 15.63
CA LYS A 286 -13.09 16.43 16.64
C LYS A 286 -11.58 16.52 16.47
N ILE A 287 -10.91 17.14 17.44
CA ILE A 287 -9.45 17.31 17.43
C ILE A 287 -8.80 16.21 18.26
N TYR A 288 -8.12 15.27 17.60
CA TYR A 288 -7.38 14.20 18.27
C TYR A 288 -6.05 14.67 18.88
N ALA A 289 -5.34 15.55 18.17
CA ALA A 289 -4.03 16.05 18.56
C ALA A 289 -3.72 17.37 17.86
N VAL A 290 -2.74 18.11 18.38
CA VAL A 290 -2.18 19.31 17.75
C VAL A 290 -0.73 19.03 17.38
N LEU A 291 -0.40 19.12 16.09
CA LEU A 291 0.97 18.98 15.60
C LEU A 291 1.75 20.26 15.93
N LYS A 292 2.69 20.16 16.86
CA LYS A 292 3.51 21.31 17.32
C LYS A 292 4.71 21.59 16.43
N ALA A 293 5.29 20.53 15.87
CA ALA A 293 6.44 20.58 14.97
C ALA A 293 6.54 19.25 14.20
N ILE A 294 7.20 19.28 13.05
CA ILE A 294 7.64 18.13 12.27
C ILE A 294 9.01 18.47 11.69
N GLY A 295 9.94 17.52 11.67
CA GLY A 295 11.32 17.72 11.23
C GLY A 295 11.89 16.46 10.61
#